data_AF-A0A838VRT6-F1
#
_entry.id   AF-A0A838VRT6-F1
#
_cell.length_a   1.000
_cell.length_b   1.000
_cell.length_c   1.000
_cell.angle_alpha   90.00
_cell.angle_beta   90.00
_cell.angle_gamma   90.00
#
_symmetry.space_group_name_H-M   'P 1'
#
loop_
_entity.id
_entity.type
_entity.pdbx_description
1 polymer ?
#
loop_
_entity_poly.entity_id
_entity_poly.type
_entity_poly.pdbx_seq_one_letter_code
_entity_poly.pdbx_strand_id
1 'polypeptide(L)'
;MKAYKIKGQINPAVSLIITESVEILTADMEVIVLQQVAQVEAVDNSQVLVSELQPEIPKITSKIKAFQGLFENAPAVPLDYDADQARWEALMEKYNL
;
A
#
# COMPACT_ATOMS: atom_id res chain seq x y z
N MET A 1 0.57 -23.11 -12.77
CA MET A 1 -0.06 -23.15 -11.43
C MET A 1 -1.49 -22.62 -11.56
N LYS A 2 -2.48 -23.25 -10.92
CA LYS A 2 -3.87 -22.75 -10.91
C LYS A 2 -4.14 -22.13 -9.54
N ALA A 3 -4.69 -20.91 -9.52
CA ALA A 3 -5.06 -20.22 -8.30
C ALA A 3 -6.59 -20.21 -8.16
N TYR A 4 -7.08 -20.41 -6.93
CA TYR A 4 -8.50 -20.35 -6.60
C TYR A 4 -8.74 -19.15 -5.68
N LYS A 5 -9.72 -18.32 -6.03
CA LYS A 5 -10.20 -17.25 -5.16
C LYS A 5 -11.37 -17.79 -4.35
N ILE A 6 -11.12 -18.05 -3.07
CA ILE A 6 -12.09 -18.66 -2.16
C ILE A 6 -12.38 -17.67 -1.03
N LYS A 7 -13.63 -17.60 -0.58
CA LYS A 7 -13.99 -16.78 0.58
C LYS A 7 -13.67 -17.54 1.86
N GLY A 8 -13.01 -16.86 2.79
CA GLY A 8 -12.74 -17.34 4.14
C GLY A 8 -13.08 -16.28 5.18
N GLN A 9 -13.37 -16.72 6.39
CA GLN A 9 -13.64 -15.85 7.54
C GLN A 9 -12.55 -16.05 8.60
N ILE A 10 -12.17 -14.98 9.28
CA ILE A 10 -11.28 -15.06 10.43
C ILE A 10 -12.14 -15.24 11.68
N ASN A 11 -11.88 -16.31 12.42
CA ASN A 11 -12.52 -16.54 13.71
C ASN A 11 -11.97 -15.61 14.81
N PRO A 12 -12.69 -15.41 15.93
CA PRO A 12 -12.21 -14.66 17.08
C PRO A 12 -10.90 -15.19 17.70
N ALA A 13 -10.57 -16.45 17.42
CA ALA A 13 -9.30 -17.08 17.79
C ALA A 13 -8.16 -16.82 16.78
N VAL A 14 -8.35 -15.92 15.81
CA VAL A 14 -7.37 -15.55 14.78
C VAL A 14 -6.98 -16.72 13.85
N SER A 15 -7.95 -17.58 13.54
CA SER A 15 -7.76 -18.68 12.58
C SER A 15 -8.58 -18.43 11.32
N LEU A 16 -7.98 -18.64 10.14
CA LEU A 16 -8.68 -18.60 8.85
C LEU A 16 -9.52 -19.87 8.66
N ILE A 17 -10.82 -19.71 8.52
CA ILE A 17 -11.74 -20.80 8.15
C ILE A 17 -12.20 -20.57 6.72
N ILE A 18 -11.93 -21.55 5.86
CA ILE A 18 -12.47 -21.60 4.51
C ILE A 18 -13.88 -22.17 4.60
N THR A 19 -14.89 -21.37 4.27
CA THR A 19 -16.30 -21.77 4.39
C THR A 19 -16.82 -22.51 3.17
N GLU A 20 -16.07 -22.52 2.07
CA GLU A 20 -16.44 -23.12 0.79
C GLU A 20 -15.58 -24.37 0.53
N SER A 21 -16.22 -25.47 0.10
CA SER A 21 -15.50 -26.67 -0.32
C SER A 21 -14.93 -26.45 -1.72
N VAL A 22 -13.63 -26.70 -1.88
CA VAL A 22 -12.98 -26.73 -3.20
C VAL A 22 -12.51 -28.14 -3.48
N GLU A 23 -12.95 -28.68 -4.62
CA GLU A 23 -12.45 -29.95 -5.13
C GLU A 23 -11.03 -29.73 -5.68
N ILE A 24 -10.05 -30.14 -4.87
CA ILE A 24 -8.64 -30.10 -5.26
C ILE A 24 -8.13 -31.51 -5.47
N LEU A 25 -7.48 -31.74 -6.61
CA LEU A 25 -6.86 -33.03 -6.94
C LEU A 25 -5.69 -33.29 -5.98
N THR A 26 -5.54 -34.53 -5.50
CA THR A 26 -4.46 -34.93 -4.57
C THR A 26 -3.08 -34.75 -5.20
N ALA A 27 -2.49 -33.58 -4.96
CA ALA A 27 -1.13 -33.17 -5.28
C ALA A 27 -0.66 -32.19 -4.19
N ASP A 28 0.64 -31.94 -4.09
CA ASP A 28 1.19 -30.96 -3.14
C ASP A 28 0.65 -29.56 -3.44
N MET A 29 0.09 -28.88 -2.44
CA MET A 29 -0.57 -27.57 -2.56
C MET A 29 0.14 -26.52 -1.72
N GLU A 30 0.31 -25.33 -2.30
CA GLU A 30 0.73 -24.13 -1.57
C GLU A 30 -0.47 -23.21 -1.35
N VAL A 31 -0.57 -22.62 -0.16
CA VAL A 31 -1.64 -21.69 0.20
C VAL A 31 -1.06 -20.28 0.34
N ILE A 32 -1.58 -19.34 -0.46
CA ILE A 32 -1.21 -17.92 -0.40
C ILE A 32 -2.41 -17.14 0.16
N VAL A 33 -2.22 -16.46 1.28
CA VAL A 33 -3.24 -15.63 1.93
C VAL A 33 -2.97 -14.16 1.62
N LEU A 34 -3.93 -13.50 0.97
CA LEU A 34 -3.88 -12.07 0.68
C LEU A 34 -4.92 -11.36 1.54
N GLN A 35 -4.47 -10.52 2.47
CA GLN A 35 -5.35 -9.72 3.32
C GLN A 35 -5.75 -8.44 2.58
N GLN A 36 -7.04 -8.27 2.32
CA GLN A 36 -7.56 -6.97 1.88
C GLN A 36 -7.63 -6.05 3.10
N VAL A 37 -6.78 -5.02 3.14
CA VAL A 37 -6.97 -3.90 4.05
C VAL A 37 -8.09 -3.05 3.46
N ALA A 38 -9.30 -3.20 3.99
CA ALA A 38 -10.37 -2.27 3.68
C ALA A 38 -9.91 -0.87 4.15
N GLN A 39 -9.89 0.10 3.24
CA GLN A 39 -9.91 1.51 3.64
C GLN A 39 -11.19 1.71 4.44
N VAL A 40 -11.04 1.78 5.75
CA VAL A 40 -12.13 2.17 6.65
C VAL A 40 -12.33 3.66 6.43
N GLU A 41 -13.45 4.04 5.81
CA GLU A 41 -14.06 5.34 6.06
C GLU A 41 -14.32 5.42 7.57
N ALA A 42 -13.45 6.15 8.27
CA ALA A 42 -13.53 6.33 9.71
C ALA A 42 -14.74 7.20 10.05
N VAL A 43 -15.84 6.57 10.49
CA VAL A 43 -16.90 7.27 11.21
C VAL A 43 -16.45 7.48 12.65
N ASP A 44 -15.99 8.69 12.89
CA ASP A 44 -16.16 9.53 14.09
C ASP A 44 -16.54 8.82 15.41
N ASN A 45 -15.53 8.50 16.22
CA ASN A 45 -15.54 8.82 17.65
C ASN A 45 -14.17 8.54 18.29
N SER A 46 -13.26 9.49 18.12
CA SER A 46 -12.21 9.76 19.09
C SER A 46 -11.66 11.15 18.77
N GLN A 47 -11.93 12.08 19.67
CA GLN A 47 -11.29 13.39 19.73
C GLN A 47 -9.76 13.19 19.82
N VAL A 48 -9.10 13.10 18.68
CA VAL A 48 -7.65 13.30 18.55
C VAL A 48 -7.44 14.14 17.30
N LEU A 49 -7.44 15.45 17.54
CA LEU A 49 -6.73 16.49 16.80
C LEU A 49 -6.62 16.31 15.27
N VAL A 50 -7.53 16.99 14.56
CA VAL A 50 -7.41 17.37 13.14
C VAL A 50 -6.25 18.37 12.97
N SER A 51 -5.01 17.97 13.28
CA SER A 51 -3.84 18.83 13.13
C SER A 51 -2.65 18.18 12.41
N GLU A 52 -2.68 16.89 12.08
CA GLU A 52 -1.51 16.20 11.50
C GLU A 52 -1.88 15.34 10.28
N LEU A 53 -2.23 15.99 9.17
CA LEU A 53 -2.14 15.40 7.82
C LEU A 53 -1.35 16.32 6.90
N GLN A 54 -0.35 17.03 7.45
CA GLN A 54 0.66 17.64 6.60
C GLN A 54 1.67 16.54 6.24
N PRO A 55 1.88 16.27 4.94
CA PRO A 55 2.90 15.32 4.53
C PRO A 55 4.24 15.75 5.13
N GLU A 56 4.83 14.90 5.98
CA GLU A 56 6.13 15.20 6.58
C GLU A 56 7.15 15.37 5.46
N ILE A 57 7.85 16.50 5.47
CA ILE A 57 8.99 16.72 4.57
C ILE A 57 10.11 15.81 5.08
N PRO A 58 10.52 14.77 4.32
CA PRO A 58 11.64 13.94 4.73
C PRO A 58 12.90 14.80 4.75
N LYS A 59 13.42 15.10 5.94
CA LYS A 59 14.65 15.90 6.14
C LYS A 59 15.87 15.07 5.77
N ILE A 60 16.10 14.91 4.47
CA ILE A 60 17.28 14.23 3.95
C ILE A 60 18.41 15.25 3.86
N THR A 61 19.51 15.01 4.57
CA THR A 61 20.72 15.84 4.45
C THR A 61 21.63 15.25 3.38
N SER A 62 22.04 16.07 2.41
CA SER A 62 22.99 15.65 1.38
C SER A 62 24.42 15.71 1.92
N LYS A 63 25.20 14.66 1.64
CA LYS A 63 26.66 14.66 1.89
C LYS A 63 27.44 15.49 0.86
N ILE A 64 26.83 15.77 -0.30
CA ILE A 64 27.43 16.53 -1.39
C ILE A 64 27.08 18.00 -1.20
N LYS A 65 28.10 18.86 -1.03
CA LYS A 65 27.94 20.30 -0.79
C LYS A 65 27.07 21.01 -1.84
N ALA A 66 27.17 20.61 -3.10
CA ALA A 66 26.38 21.20 -4.18
C ALA A 66 24.86 20.96 -4.04
N PHE A 67 24.47 19.89 -3.36
CA PHE A 67 23.06 19.55 -3.10
C PHE A 67 22.66 19.82 -1.63
N GLN A 68 23.53 20.46 -0.87
CA GLN A 68 23.23 20.88 0.50
C GLN A 68 22.14 21.97 0.42
N GLY A 69 21.03 21.76 1.12
CA GLY A 69 19.85 22.64 1.04
C GLY A 69 18.83 22.29 -0.07
N LEU A 70 19.17 21.45 -1.05
CA LEU A 70 18.20 21.06 -2.10
C LEU A 70 17.05 20.23 -1.51
N PHE A 71 17.37 19.25 -0.67
CA PHE A 71 16.40 18.36 -0.03
C PHE A 71 15.76 18.98 1.22
N GLU A 72 16.42 19.97 1.83
CA GLU A 72 15.91 20.66 3.02
C GLU A 72 14.76 21.62 2.68
N ASN A 73 14.74 22.15 1.45
CA ASN A 73 13.70 23.05 0.95
C ASN A 73 12.71 22.35 0.01
N ALA A 74 12.78 21.02 -0.12
CA ALA A 74 11.88 20.30 -1.00
C ALA A 74 10.43 20.42 -0.50
N PRO A 75 9.46 20.71 -1.39
CA PRO A 75 8.06 20.74 -1.01
C PRO A 75 7.62 19.35 -0.56
N ALA A 76 6.65 19.31 0.36
CA ALA A 76 6.07 18.07 0.82
C ALA A 76 5.39 17.33 -0.33
N VAL A 77 5.44 16.00 -0.29
CA VAL A 77 4.79 15.15 -1.29
C VAL A 77 3.27 15.35 -1.19
N PRO A 78 2.56 15.64 -2.29
CA PRO A 78 1.10 15.76 -2.27
C PRO A 78 0.42 14.50 -1.73
N LEU A 79 -0.72 14.67 -1.05
CA LEU A 79 -1.45 13.55 -0.43
C LEU A 79 -2.00 12.54 -1.46
N ASP A 80 -2.22 13.01 -2.68
CA ASP A 80 -2.70 12.27 -3.86
C ASP A 80 -1.56 11.67 -4.71
N TYR A 81 -0.30 11.76 -4.27
CA TYR A 81 0.83 11.22 -5.02
C TYR A 81 0.79 9.69 -5.07
N ASP A 82 0.64 9.14 -6.28
CA ASP A 82 0.80 7.72 -6.60
C ASP A 82 2.15 7.49 -7.32
N ALA A 83 3.05 6.77 -6.65
CA ALA A 83 4.38 6.48 -7.16
C ALA A 83 4.37 5.61 -8.42
N ASP A 84 3.40 4.70 -8.56
CA ASP A 84 3.32 3.82 -9.73
C ASP A 84 2.74 4.57 -10.93
N GLN A 85 1.75 5.44 -10.71
CA GLN A 85 1.23 6.33 -11.74
C GLN A 85 2.33 7.29 -12.24
N ALA A 86 3.07 7.94 -11.34
CA ALA A 86 4.15 8.85 -11.73
C ALA A 86 5.26 8.16 -12.53
N ARG A 87 5.61 6.91 -12.15
CA ARG A 87 6.56 6.09 -12.92
C ARG A 87 6.02 5.74 -14.30
N TRP A 88 4.74 5.42 -14.40
CA TRP A 88 4.09 5.11 -15.67
C TRP A 88 4.10 6.32 -16.61
N GLU A 89 3.74 7.50 -16.12
CA GLU A 89 3.76 8.75 -16.89
C GLU A 89 5.17 9.09 -17.42
N ALA A 90 6.19 8.94 -16.57
CA ALA A 90 7.58 9.16 -16.98
C ALA A 90 8.03 8.18 -18.08
N LEU A 91 7.53 6.93 -18.05
CA LEU A 91 7.78 5.97 -19.11
C LEU A 91 7.03 6.36 -20.39
N MET A 92 5.78 6.82 -20.30
CA MET A 92 5.03 7.29 -21.47
C MET A 92 5.73 8.46 -22.15
N GLU A 93 6.18 9.47 -21.39
CA GLU A 93 6.92 10.61 -21.93
C GLU A 93 8.25 10.18 -22.56
N LYS A 94 9.00 9.28 -21.91
CA LYS A 94 10.30 8.82 -22.41
C LYS A 94 10.18 8.00 -23.70
N TYR A 95 9.16 7.15 -23.79
CA TYR A 95 8.99 6.20 -24.88
C TYR A 95 7.97 6.63 -25.94
N ASN A 96 7.36 7.82 -25.79
CA ASN A 96 6.26 8.33 -26.62
C ASN A 96 5.16 7.27 -26.83
N LEU A 97 4.73 6.64 -25.74
CA LEU A 97 3.68 5.62 -25.75
C LEU A 97 2.29 6.24 -25.92
#